data_AF-A0AB72ZS67-F1
#
_entry.id   AF-A0AB72ZS67-F1
#
_cell.length_a   1.000
_cell.length_b   1.000
_cell.length_c   1.000
_cell.angle_alpha   90.00
_cell.angle_beta   90.00
_cell.angle_gamma   90.00
#
_symmetry.space_group_name_H-M   'P 1'
#
loop_
_entity.id
_entity.type
_entity.pdbx_description
1 polymer ?
#
loop_
_entity_poly.entity_id
_entity_poly.type
_entity_poly.pdbx_seq_one_letter_code
_entity_poly.pdbx_strand_id
1 'polypeptide(L)'
;MELLARKAITITSTEDEIKITAKKKITLNAGGSYITLDENRIESGTAGEYLTKAGYYGRQEKANKPEDFPSVAPETTEPTSHFTFS
;
A
#
# COMPACT_ATOMS: atom_id res chain seq x y z
N MET A 1 -20.18 -27.38 12.27
CA MET A 1 -20.24 -28.13 11.00
C MET A 1 -18.84 -28.14 10.45
N GLU A 2 -18.29 -29.29 10.09
CA GLU A 2 -16.90 -29.45 9.64
C GLU A 2 -16.89 -30.16 8.29
N LEU A 3 -16.00 -29.75 7.38
CA LEU A 3 -15.82 -30.35 6.07
C LEU A 3 -14.40 -30.94 6.00
N LEU A 4 -14.32 -32.27 5.99
CA LEU A 4 -13.05 -33.01 6.01
C LEU A 4 -13.02 -33.97 4.82
N ALA A 5 -11.90 -33.98 4.07
CA ALA A 5 -11.68 -34.95 3.00
C ALA A 5 -10.24 -35.47 3.05
N ARG A 6 -10.04 -36.74 2.63
CA ARG A 6 -8.71 -37.37 2.58
C ARG A 6 -7.86 -36.93 1.37
N LYS A 7 -8.48 -36.34 0.34
CA LYS A 7 -7.81 -35.95 -0.90
C LYS A 7 -8.07 -34.48 -1.23
N ALA A 8 -9.27 -34.19 -1.72
CA ALA A 8 -9.62 -32.85 -2.20
C ALA A 8 -11.04 -32.48 -1.79
N ILE A 9 -11.25 -31.18 -1.60
CA ILE A 9 -12.55 -30.54 -1.49
C ILE A 9 -12.62 -29.52 -2.62
N THR A 10 -13.66 -29.60 -3.44
CA THR A 10 -13.91 -28.63 -4.52
C THR A 10 -15.22 -27.93 -4.22
N ILE A 11 -15.16 -26.61 -4.07
CA ILE A 11 -16.34 -25.75 -3.89
C ILE A 11 -16.46 -24.92 -5.17
N THR A 12 -17.51 -25.16 -5.94
CA THR A 12 -17.76 -24.49 -7.22
C THR A 12 -19.21 -24.00 -7.23
N SER A 13 -19.41 -22.72 -7.56
CA SER A 13 -20.73 -22.18 -7.91
C SER A 13 -20.82 -22.13 -9.44
N THR A 14 -21.88 -22.68 -10.01
CA THR A 14 -22.08 -22.77 -11.47
C THR A 14 -22.89 -21.61 -12.03
N GLU A 15 -23.61 -20.89 -11.18
CA GLU A 15 -24.58 -19.88 -11.61
C GLU A 15 -24.34 -18.51 -10.98
N ASP A 16 -23.82 -18.47 -9.75
CA ASP A 16 -23.70 -17.23 -8.98
C ASP A 16 -22.39 -17.20 -8.18
N GLU A 17 -22.45 -17.05 -6.85
CA GLU A 17 -21.29 -16.71 -6.03
C GLU A 17 -20.99 -17.71 -4.91
N ILE A 18 -19.76 -17.65 -4.38
CA ILE A 18 -19.36 -18.34 -3.15
C ILE A 18 -19.06 -17.27 -2.09
N LYS A 19 -19.91 -17.18 -1.06
CA LYS A 19 -19.71 -16.30 0.08
C LYS A 19 -19.13 -17.05 1.27
N ILE A 20 -17.93 -16.68 1.68
CA ILE A 20 -17.28 -17.17 2.91
C ILE A 20 -17.31 -16.02 3.92
N THR A 21 -18.20 -16.11 4.91
CA THR A 21 -18.37 -15.08 5.94
C THR A 21 -18.08 -15.68 7.31
N ALA A 22 -17.26 -14.99 8.11
CA ALA A 22 -16.98 -15.35 9.49
C ALA A 22 -17.15 -14.14 10.40
N LYS A 23 -17.58 -14.38 11.65
CA LYS A 23 -17.79 -13.30 12.62
C LYS A 23 -16.48 -12.68 13.12
N LYS A 24 -15.42 -13.49 13.23
CA LYS A 24 -14.15 -13.07 13.85
C LYS A 24 -13.00 -13.01 12.84
N LYS A 25 -12.78 -14.13 12.15
CA LYS A 25 -11.60 -14.34 11.32
C LYS A 25 -11.85 -15.36 10.23
N ILE A 26 -11.29 -15.13 9.05
CA ILE A 26 -11.12 -16.13 7.99
C ILE A 26 -9.63 -16.41 7.87
N THR A 27 -9.25 -17.70 7.75
CA THR A 27 -7.85 -18.12 7.58
C THR A 27 -7.79 -19.17 6.49
N LEU A 28 -7.01 -18.89 5.45
CA LEU A 28 -6.75 -19.78 4.32
C LEU A 28 -5.28 -20.20 4.39
N ASN A 29 -5.02 -21.47 4.71
CA ASN A 29 -3.66 -22.00 4.87
C ASN A 29 -3.35 -23.01 3.77
N ALA A 30 -2.14 -22.95 3.20
CA ALA A 30 -1.64 -23.93 2.26
C ALA A 30 -0.11 -23.97 2.27
N GLY A 31 0.48 -25.14 2.51
CA GLY A 31 1.93 -25.36 2.34
C GLY A 31 2.85 -24.42 3.15
N GLY A 32 2.37 -23.89 4.28
CA GLY A 32 3.10 -22.91 5.11
C GLY A 32 2.80 -21.45 4.77
N SER A 33 2.12 -21.18 3.67
CA SER A 33 1.59 -19.85 3.34
C SER A 33 0.18 -19.69 3.90
N TYR A 34 -0.21 -18.44 4.17
CA TYR A 34 -1.52 -18.12 4.68
C TYR A 34 -2.06 -16.78 4.18
N ILE A 35 -3.38 -16.67 4.18
CA ILE A 35 -4.12 -15.42 4.08
C ILE A 35 -5.08 -15.34 5.25
N THR A 36 -5.03 -14.26 6.02
CA THR A 36 -5.98 -14.01 7.11
C THR A 36 -6.74 -12.72 6.89
N LEU A 37 -8.05 -12.77 7.13
CA LEU A 37 -8.95 -11.63 7.13
C LEU A 37 -9.56 -11.52 8.52
N ASP A 38 -9.23 -10.43 9.21
CA ASP A 38 -9.73 -10.05 10.53
C ASP A 38 -10.50 -8.73 10.41
N GLU A 39 -11.21 -8.33 11.48
CA GLU A 39 -12.06 -7.13 11.51
C GLU A 39 -11.39 -5.85 10.96
N ASN A 40 -10.07 -5.72 11.16
CA ASN A 40 -9.32 -4.51 10.82
C ASN A 40 -8.16 -4.75 9.85
N ARG A 41 -7.92 -5.99 9.41
CA ARG A 41 -6.69 -6.33 8.68
C ARG A 41 -6.87 -7.46 7.68
N ILE A 42 -6.24 -7.28 6.53
CA ILE A 42 -5.93 -8.34 5.58
C ILE A 42 -4.42 -8.57 5.66
N GLU A 43 -4.01 -9.82 5.85
CA GLU A 43 -2.60 -10.21 5.92
C GLU A 43 -2.35 -11.41 5.02
N SER A 44 -1.31 -11.34 4.21
CA SER A 44 -0.77 -12.43 3.41
C SER A 44 0.67 -12.72 3.86
N GLY A 45 0.94 -13.97 4.21
CA GLY A 45 2.25 -14.43 4.64
C GLY A 45 2.70 -15.66 3.85
N THR A 46 3.95 -15.66 3.43
CA THR A 46 4.59 -16.80 2.74
C THR A 46 6.05 -16.87 3.17
N ALA A 47 6.60 -18.07 3.29
CA ALA A 47 8.03 -18.27 3.54
C ALA A 47 8.88 -18.00 2.28
N GLY A 48 8.27 -18.12 1.11
CA GLY A 48 8.93 -17.94 -0.19
C GLY A 48 8.56 -16.63 -0.87
N GLU A 49 8.48 -16.66 -2.19
CA GLU A 49 8.13 -15.50 -3.00
C GLU A 49 6.62 -15.19 -2.97
N TYR A 50 6.27 -13.90 -3.00
CA TYR A 50 4.91 -13.42 -3.16
C TYR A 50 4.70 -12.80 -4.55
N LEU A 51 4.31 -13.62 -5.53
CA LEU A 51 4.12 -13.17 -6.91
C LEU A 51 2.77 -12.49 -7.10
N THR A 52 2.78 -11.17 -7.33
CA THR A 52 1.59 -10.39 -7.67
C THR A 52 1.69 -9.90 -9.12
N LYS A 53 0.71 -10.26 -9.96
CA LYS A 53 0.57 -9.74 -11.32
C LYS A 53 -0.54 -8.70 -11.33
N ALA A 54 -0.21 -7.44 -11.63
CA ALA A 54 -1.17 -6.36 -11.74
C ALA A 54 -1.07 -5.69 -13.13
N GLY A 55 -2.19 -5.19 -13.64
CA GLY A 55 -2.21 -4.29 -14.80
C GLY A 55 -1.56 -2.95 -14.46
N TYR A 56 -1.17 -2.18 -15.49
CA TYR A 56 -0.52 -0.87 -15.33
C TYR A 56 -1.33 0.04 -14.39
N TYR A 57 -0.74 0.40 -13.24
CA TYR A 57 -1.27 1.44 -12.37
C TYR A 57 -0.53 2.74 -12.70
N GLY A 58 -1.24 3.72 -13.24
CA GLY A 58 -0.69 5.06 -13.43
C GLY A 58 -0.27 5.64 -12.08
N ARG A 59 0.99 6.04 -11.95
CA ARG A 59 1.48 6.73 -10.76
C ARG A 59 1.05 8.18 -10.85
N GLN A 60 0.32 8.70 -9.87
CA GLN A 60 0.06 10.13 -9.79
C GLN A 60 1.40 10.85 -9.54
N GLU A 61 1.74 11.80 -10.41
CA GLU A 61 2.96 12.58 -10.25
C GLU A 61 2.88 13.51 -9.03
N LYS A 62 4.04 14.01 -8.59
CA LYS A 62 4.13 14.96 -7.49
C LYS A 62 3.20 16.16 -7.74
N ALA A 63 2.47 16.59 -6.72
CA ALA A 63 1.72 17.83 -6.80
C ALA A 63 2.71 18.98 -7.05
N ASN A 64 2.53 19.70 -8.16
CA ASN A 64 3.29 20.91 -8.47
C ASN A 64 2.33 22.09 -8.43
N LYS A 65 2.12 22.63 -7.23
CA LYS A 65 1.50 23.95 -7.06
C LYS A 65 2.64 24.93 -6.76
N PRO A 66 3.00 25.83 -7.68
CA PRO A 66 3.86 26.95 -7.32
C PRO A 66 3.09 27.80 -6.31
N GLU A 67 3.51 27.77 -5.04
CA GLU A 67 3.02 28.71 -4.04
C GLU A 67 3.76 30.04 -4.25
N ASP A 68 3.00 31.09 -4.49
CA ASP A 68 3.51 32.46 -4.60
C ASP A 68 3.75 32.99 -3.18
N PHE A 69 4.99 32.83 -2.70
CA PHE A 69 5.38 33.38 -1.40
C PHE A 69 5.72 34.87 -1.57
N PRO A 70 5.00 35.79 -0.89
CA PRO A 70 5.36 37.19 -0.94
C PRO A 70 6.75 37.40 -0.31
N SER A 71 7.67 38.01 -1.07
CA SER A 71 9.01 38.36 -0.58
C SER A 71 8.90 39.46 0.49
N VAL A 72 9.31 39.13 1.72
CA VAL A 72 9.28 40.03 2.88
C VAL A 72 10.60 40.77 3.12
N ALA A 73 11.59 40.63 2.24
CA ALA A 73 12.90 41.26 2.44
C ALA A 73 12.88 42.74 2.01
N PRO A 74 13.24 43.69 2.88
CA PRO A 74 13.46 45.09 2.47
C PRO A 74 14.75 45.19 1.64
N GLU A 75 14.72 45.95 0.54
CA GLU A 75 15.91 46.17 -0.29
C GLU A 75 16.99 46.90 0.52
N THR A 76 18.18 46.29 0.58
CA THR A 76 19.34 46.88 1.27
C THR A 76 20.28 47.43 0.20
N THR A 77 20.47 48.74 0.15
CA THR A 77 21.55 49.35 -0.65
C THR A 77 22.87 49.15 0.09
N GLU A 78 23.80 48.40 -0.50
CA GLU A 78 25.12 48.16 0.11
C GLU A 78 25.95 49.46 0.13
N PRO A 79 26.59 49.81 1.27
CA PRO A 79 27.48 50.96 1.30
C PRO A 79 28.87 50.57 0.78
N THR A 80 29.28 51.19 -0.33
CA THR A 80 30.64 51.11 -0.89
C THR A 80 31.67 51.55 0.15
N SER A 81 32.44 50.61 0.69
CA SER A 81 33.71 50.95 1.35
C SER A 81 34.75 49.85 1.10
N HIS A 82 35.71 50.17 0.25
CA HIS A 82 36.93 49.40 0.06
C HIS A 82 37.82 49.60 1.29
N PHE A 83 38.05 48.54 2.06
CA PHE A 83 39.05 48.54 3.12
C PHE A 83 40.35 47.90 2.61
N THR A 84 41.43 48.67 2.63
CA THR A 84 42.78 48.17 2.39
C THR A 84 43.47 48.00 3.74
N PHE A 85 43.98 46.81 3.99
CA PHE A 85 44.83 46.51 5.14
C PHE A 85 46.29 46.53 4.71
N SER A 86 47.10 47.24 5.51
CA SER A 86 48.56 47.37 5.41
C SER A 86 49.30 46.12 5.90
#